data_AF-A0A246AFP2-F1
#
_entry.id   AF-A0A246AFP2-F1
#
_cell.length_a   1.000
_cell.length_b   1.000
_cell.length_c   1.000
_cell.angle_alpha   90.00
_cell.angle_beta   90.00
_cell.angle_gamma   90.00
#
_symmetry.space_group_name_H-M   'P 1'
#
loop_
_entity.id
_entity.type
_entity.pdbx_description
1 polymer ?
#
loop_
_entity_poly.entity_id
_entity_poly.type
_entity_poly.pdbx_seq_one_letter_code
_entity_poly.pdbx_strand_id
1 'polypeptide(L)'
;MVSNTIKLSLGSILFFLFVACINENKINIKAQKKNSLPDSCRYYAYDARQIISNLSCYNCHIRRGERLNNILSFDELATMDSSKLVNFVFIKRHNGNYSMKGAFKTNRMDTLSDCEIKNAIHYIKDYGRDIPMP
;
A
#
# COMPACT_ATOMS: atom_id res chain seq x y z
N MET A 1 -34.99 49.34 -36.96
CA MET A 1 -33.99 48.65 -37.80
C MET A 1 -32.69 49.44 -37.66
N VAL A 2 -31.58 48.98 -37.07
CA VAL A 2 -31.04 47.64 -36.84
C VAL A 2 -29.96 47.73 -35.72
N SER A 3 -29.92 46.69 -34.87
CA SER A 3 -28.86 46.15 -33.98
C SER A 3 -28.01 47.04 -33.06
N ASN A 4 -28.35 46.98 -31.76
CA ASN A 4 -27.38 47.10 -30.66
C ASN A 4 -26.51 45.83 -30.62
N THR A 5 -25.21 45.96 -30.91
CA THR A 5 -24.22 44.91 -30.71
C THR A 5 -23.62 44.98 -29.31
N ILE A 6 -23.78 43.84 -28.64
CA ILE A 6 -23.22 43.43 -27.37
C ILE A 6 -21.72 43.75 -27.24
N LYS A 7 -21.33 44.53 -26.23
CA LYS A 7 -20.01 44.44 -25.59
C LYS A 7 -20.21 44.02 -24.14
N LEU A 8 -20.36 42.71 -23.94
CA LEU A 8 -20.29 42.08 -22.63
C LEU A 8 -18.85 42.27 -22.10
N SER A 9 -18.67 43.28 -21.25
CA SER A 9 -17.44 43.47 -20.49
C SER A 9 -17.23 42.26 -19.59
N LEU A 10 -16.12 41.55 -19.81
CA LEU A 10 -15.62 40.37 -19.11
C LEU A 10 -15.29 40.60 -17.61
N GLY A 11 -15.90 41.57 -16.93
CA GLY A 11 -15.60 41.90 -15.53
C GLY A 11 -16.40 41.13 -14.48
N SER A 12 -17.49 40.45 -14.88
CA SER A 12 -18.48 39.90 -13.94
C SER A 12 -18.37 38.38 -13.67
N ILE A 13 -17.19 37.79 -13.86
CA ILE A 13 -16.93 36.36 -13.53
C ILE A 13 -16.05 36.22 -12.27
N LEU A 14 -15.66 37.32 -11.61
CA LEU A 14 -14.77 37.23 -10.44
C LEU A 14 -15.46 37.02 -9.08
N PHE A 15 -16.80 36.94 -9.03
CA PHE A 15 -17.54 36.83 -7.76
C PHE A 15 -18.03 35.43 -7.40
N PHE A 16 -17.86 34.43 -8.27
CA PHE A 16 -18.34 33.05 -7.99
C PHE A 16 -17.29 32.12 -7.38
N LEU A 17 -16.05 32.57 -7.15
CA LEU A 17 -14.99 31.70 -6.62
C LEU A 17 -15.03 31.49 -5.08
N PHE A 18 -15.91 32.18 -4.35
CA PHE A 18 -15.97 32.06 -2.89
C PHE A 18 -17.09 31.16 -2.35
N VAL A 19 -17.99 30.63 -3.20
CA VAL A 19 -19.16 29.86 -2.74
C VAL A 19 -18.93 28.33 -2.75
N ALA A 20 -17.79 27.84 -3.24
CA ALA A 20 -17.51 26.39 -3.35
C ALA A 20 -16.99 25.73 -2.05
N CYS A 21 -16.95 26.43 -0.91
CA CYS A 21 -16.51 25.87 0.37
C CYS A 21 -17.57 25.95 1.48
N ILE A 22 -18.86 25.82 1.16
CA ILE A 22 -19.83 25.38 2.16
C ILE A 22 -19.75 23.85 2.19
N ASN A 23 -18.71 23.34 2.86
CA ASN A 23 -18.63 21.93 3.18
C ASN A 23 -19.71 21.66 4.24
N GLU A 24 -20.63 20.79 3.89
CA GLU A 24 -21.77 20.36 4.68
C GLU A 24 -21.37 20.07 6.14
N ASN A 25 -22.29 20.36 7.07
CA ASN A 25 -22.20 19.95 8.47
C ASN A 25 -21.87 18.45 8.55
N LYS A 26 -20.57 18.12 8.65
CA LYS A 26 -20.13 16.78 8.99
C LYS A 26 -20.54 16.56 10.44
N ILE A 27 -21.60 15.78 10.60
CA ILE A 27 -21.90 15.02 11.80
C ILE A 27 -20.56 14.58 12.39
N ASN A 28 -20.24 15.08 13.59
CA ASN A 28 -19.10 14.63 14.37
C ASN A 28 -19.38 13.20 14.81
N ILE A 29 -19.29 12.25 13.89
CA ILE A 29 -18.95 10.89 14.25
C ILE A 29 -17.52 11.03 14.74
N LYS A 30 -17.34 11.16 16.06
CA LYS A 30 -16.10 10.81 16.72
C LYS A 30 -15.84 9.36 16.30
N ALA A 31 -15.15 9.17 15.17
CA ALA A 31 -14.48 7.93 14.90
C ALA A 31 -13.65 7.71 16.16
N GLN A 32 -14.03 6.70 16.93
CA GLN A 32 -13.33 6.32 18.12
C GLN A 32 -11.89 6.17 17.65
N LYS A 33 -11.02 7.12 18.02
CA LYS A 33 -9.60 7.02 17.80
C LYS A 33 -9.25 5.81 18.64
N LYS A 34 -9.28 4.62 18.03
CA LYS A 34 -8.64 3.43 18.60
C LYS A 34 -7.28 3.98 18.97
N ASN A 35 -7.01 4.03 20.26
CA ASN A 35 -5.69 4.35 20.75
C ASN A 35 -4.79 3.35 20.04
N SER A 36 -4.19 3.74 18.91
CA SER A 36 -3.23 2.91 18.23
C SER A 36 -2.10 2.86 19.24
N LEU A 37 -2.00 1.75 19.96
CA LEU A 37 -0.78 1.46 20.70
C LEU A 37 0.37 1.83 19.75
N PRO A 38 1.36 2.62 20.22
CA PRO A 38 2.50 2.93 19.39
C PRO A 38 3.01 1.62 18.82
N ASP A 39 3.25 1.59 17.50
CA ASP A 39 3.64 0.36 16.82
C ASP A 39 4.91 -0.17 17.48
N SER A 40 4.75 -1.17 18.34
CA SER A 40 5.82 -1.69 19.18
C SER A 40 6.71 -2.66 18.42
N CYS A 41 6.36 -2.97 17.17
CA CYS A 41 7.11 -3.85 16.31
C CYS A 41 8.39 -3.14 15.85
N ARG A 42 9.53 -3.56 16.38
CA ARG A 42 10.83 -3.07 15.92
C ARG A 42 11.14 -3.66 14.56
N TYR A 43 11.42 -2.79 13.60
CA TYR A 43 11.81 -3.20 12.24
C TYR A 43 13.32 -3.42 12.16
N TYR A 44 13.70 -4.61 11.70
CA TYR A 44 15.07 -4.94 11.29
C TYR A 44 15.03 -5.59 9.92
N ALA A 45 15.72 -5.00 8.95
CA ALA A 45 15.70 -5.47 7.56
C ALA A 45 16.26 -6.90 7.42
N TYR A 46 17.23 -7.28 8.24
CA TYR A 46 17.77 -8.64 8.25
C TYR A 46 16.72 -9.68 8.65
N ASP A 47 16.02 -9.46 9.77
CA ASP A 47 14.97 -10.36 10.26
C ASP A 47 13.82 -10.45 9.25
N ALA A 48 13.42 -9.31 8.70
CA ALA A 48 12.38 -9.26 7.68
C ALA A 48 12.79 -9.99 6.38
N ARG A 49 14.04 -9.84 5.94
CA ARG A 49 14.61 -10.60 4.82
C ARG A 49 14.59 -12.10 5.10
N GLN A 50 14.90 -12.52 6.32
CA GLN A 50 14.86 -13.92 6.72
C GLN A 50 13.43 -14.47 6.68
N ILE A 51 12.43 -13.70 7.14
CA ILE A 51 11.02 -14.08 7.03
C ILE A 51 10.62 -14.29 5.55
N ILE A 52 10.95 -13.32 4.68
CA ILE A 52 10.66 -13.39 3.23
C ILE A 52 11.35 -14.58 2.57
N SER A 53 12.59 -14.89 2.97
CA SER A 53 13.34 -16.05 2.50
C SER A 53 12.74 -17.37 2.99
N ASN A 54 12.37 -17.46 4.26
CA ASN A 54 11.76 -18.65 4.87
C ASN A 54 10.40 -18.96 4.26
N LEU A 55 9.63 -17.93 3.88
CA LEU A 55 8.39 -18.06 3.12
C LEU A 55 8.61 -18.34 1.63
N SER A 56 9.86 -18.47 1.18
CA SER A 56 10.24 -18.75 -0.21
C SER A 56 9.70 -17.73 -1.23
N CYS A 57 9.47 -16.48 -0.82
CA CYS A 57 8.89 -15.46 -1.72
C CYS A 57 9.78 -15.18 -2.94
N TYR A 58 11.11 -15.27 -2.77
CA TYR A 58 12.09 -15.07 -3.85
C TYR A 58 11.99 -16.09 -4.99
N ASN A 59 11.32 -17.23 -4.77
CA ASN A 59 11.15 -18.25 -5.82
C ASN A 59 10.12 -17.82 -6.89
N CYS A 60 9.24 -16.86 -6.56
CA CYS A 60 8.18 -16.41 -7.47
C CYS A 60 8.27 -14.91 -7.76
N HIS A 61 8.72 -14.12 -6.79
CA HIS A 61 8.81 -12.67 -6.89
C HIS A 61 10.24 -12.26 -7.19
N ILE A 62 10.45 -11.70 -8.38
CA ILE A 62 11.72 -11.07 -8.72
C ILE A 62 11.81 -9.69 -8.05
N ARG A 63 13.04 -9.19 -7.84
CA ARG A 63 13.26 -7.88 -7.17
C ARG A 63 12.70 -6.72 -8.00
N ARG A 64 13.05 -6.68 -9.29
CA ARG A 64 12.72 -5.63 -10.25
C ARG A 64 12.83 -6.15 -11.68
N GLY A 65 11.95 -5.70 -12.57
CA GLY A 65 12.03 -6.01 -14.00
C GLY A 65 10.88 -6.89 -14.50
N GLU A 66 11.16 -7.73 -15.49
CA GLU A 66 10.14 -8.53 -16.18
C GLU A 66 9.57 -9.64 -15.28
N ARG A 67 8.25 -9.62 -15.09
CA ARG A 67 7.52 -10.58 -14.26
C ARG A 67 7.78 -12.03 -14.68
N LEU A 68 8.03 -12.89 -13.70
CA LEU A 68 8.01 -14.33 -13.91
C LEU A 68 6.56 -14.82 -13.92
N ASN A 69 6.10 -15.47 -14.99
CA ASN A 69 4.75 -16.07 -15.08
C ASN A 69 3.61 -15.08 -14.75
N ASN A 70 3.72 -13.81 -15.15
CA ASN A 70 2.78 -12.73 -14.79
C ASN A 70 2.59 -12.51 -13.27
N ILE A 71 3.54 -12.97 -12.44
CA ILE A 71 3.57 -12.72 -11.00
C ILE A 71 4.21 -11.35 -10.76
N LEU A 72 3.59 -10.52 -9.92
CA LEU A 72 4.08 -9.19 -9.59
C LEU A 72 5.49 -9.24 -9.02
N SER A 73 6.37 -8.33 -9.40
CA SER A 73 7.68 -8.17 -8.78
C SER A 73 7.58 -7.46 -7.41
N PHE A 74 8.66 -7.50 -6.62
CA PHE A 74 8.66 -6.84 -5.32
C PHE A 74 8.50 -5.31 -5.42
N ASP A 75 9.08 -4.66 -6.43
CA ASP A 75 8.90 -3.22 -6.66
C ASP A 75 7.46 -2.87 -7.06
N GLU A 76 6.77 -3.73 -7.81
CA GLU A 76 5.35 -3.56 -8.11
C GLU A 76 4.48 -3.76 -6.87
N LEU A 77 4.77 -4.78 -6.06
CA LEU A 77 4.09 -4.99 -4.78
C LEU A 77 4.32 -3.79 -3.84
N ALA A 78 5.50 -3.17 -3.88
CA ALA A 78 5.83 -2.00 -3.09
C ALA A 78 4.98 -0.77 -3.45
N THR A 79 4.35 -0.72 -4.63
CA THR A 79 3.42 0.37 -5.00
C THR A 79 2.05 0.25 -4.32
N MET A 80 1.68 -0.93 -3.80
CA MET A 80 0.40 -1.13 -3.14
C MET A 80 0.34 -0.41 -1.80
N ASP A 81 -0.86 0.02 -1.40
CA ASP A 81 -1.12 0.44 -0.03
C ASP A 81 -0.83 -0.72 0.94
N SER A 82 -0.21 -0.45 2.08
CA SER A 82 0.21 -1.50 3.02
C SER A 82 -0.96 -2.37 3.50
N SER A 83 -2.15 -1.81 3.71
CA SER A 83 -3.33 -2.59 4.12
C SER A 83 -3.83 -3.49 3.01
N LYS A 84 -3.76 -3.02 1.75
CA LYS A 84 -4.09 -3.83 0.57
C LYS A 84 -3.07 -4.92 0.34
N LEU A 85 -1.78 -4.64 0.57
CA LEU A 85 -0.70 -5.62 0.42
C LEU A 85 -0.83 -6.74 1.46
N VAL A 86 -1.13 -6.41 2.72
CA VAL A 86 -1.45 -7.43 3.75
C VAL A 86 -2.58 -8.35 3.27
N ASN A 87 -3.70 -7.76 2.82
CA ASN A 87 -4.84 -8.54 2.35
C ASN A 87 -4.49 -9.39 1.10
N PHE A 88 -3.75 -8.81 0.15
CA PHE A 88 -3.32 -9.50 -1.04
C PHE A 88 -2.42 -10.71 -0.74
N VAL A 89 -1.38 -10.52 0.07
CA VAL A 89 -0.39 -11.55 0.40
C VAL A 89 -0.99 -12.60 1.33
N PHE A 90 -1.57 -12.20 2.46
CA PHE A 90 -1.94 -13.12 3.54
C PHE A 90 -3.36 -13.68 3.44
N ILE A 91 -4.30 -12.97 2.77
CA ILE A 91 -5.71 -13.37 2.73
C ILE A 91 -6.08 -13.94 1.35
N LYS A 92 -5.74 -13.26 0.26
CA LYS A 92 -6.28 -13.60 -1.08
C LYS A 92 -5.40 -14.50 -1.93
N ARG A 93 -4.11 -14.24 -2.04
CA ARG A 93 -3.25 -14.90 -3.04
C ARG A 93 -2.59 -16.17 -2.54
N HIS A 94 -2.39 -16.29 -1.23
CA HIS A 94 -1.68 -17.42 -0.63
C HIS A 94 -2.51 -18.21 0.39
N ASN A 95 -3.74 -17.75 0.70
CA ASN A 95 -4.77 -18.40 1.53
C ASN A 95 -4.20 -19.22 2.72
N GLY A 96 -3.23 -18.66 3.46
CA GLY A 96 -2.54 -19.29 4.59
C GLY A 96 -1.74 -20.58 4.29
N ASN A 97 -1.80 -21.11 3.07
CA ASN A 97 -1.38 -22.47 2.72
C ASN A 97 -0.16 -22.53 1.80
N TYR A 98 0.58 -21.43 1.60
CA TYR A 98 1.78 -21.48 0.76
C TYR A 98 2.92 -22.27 1.44
N SER A 99 2.90 -23.57 1.17
CA SER A 99 3.97 -24.55 1.35
C SER A 99 4.12 -25.27 0.01
N MET A 100 4.60 -24.56 -1.02
CA MET A 100 4.92 -25.19 -2.30
C MET A 100 6.42 -25.47 -2.38
N LYS A 101 6.82 -26.50 -1.63
CA LYS A 101 8.04 -27.31 -1.82
C LYS A 101 9.28 -26.55 -2.38
N GLY A 102 9.84 -25.62 -1.58
CA GLY A 102 11.23 -25.15 -1.68
C GLY A 102 12.06 -25.70 -0.51
N ALA A 103 13.39 -25.58 -0.55
CA ALA A 103 14.34 -26.24 0.38
C ALA A 103 14.16 -25.95 1.89
N PHE A 104 13.31 -24.98 2.27
CA PHE A 104 13.11 -24.51 3.63
C PHE A 104 11.64 -24.65 4.10
N LYS A 105 11.09 -25.88 4.01
CA LYS A 105 9.66 -26.24 4.16
C LYS A 105 8.98 -26.04 5.53
N THR A 106 9.46 -25.19 6.43
CA THR A 106 8.93 -25.18 7.83
C THR A 106 7.95 -24.06 8.14
N ASN A 107 7.99 -22.93 7.43
CA ASN A 107 7.25 -21.75 7.86
C ASN A 107 6.01 -21.52 6.98
N ARG A 108 4.84 -21.45 7.62
CA ARG A 108 3.59 -21.10 6.97
C ARG A 108 3.29 -19.63 7.19
N MET A 109 2.58 -19.00 6.26
CA MET A 109 2.22 -17.58 6.39
C MET A 109 1.24 -17.33 7.55
N ASP A 110 0.42 -18.33 7.90
CA ASP A 110 -0.56 -18.26 8.99
C ASP A 110 0.07 -18.43 10.39
N THR A 111 1.35 -18.78 10.48
CA THR A 111 2.07 -18.89 11.77
C THR A 111 2.83 -17.62 12.16
N LEU A 112 2.84 -16.60 11.29
CA LEU A 112 3.50 -15.33 11.60
C LEU A 112 2.69 -14.53 12.62
N SER A 113 3.39 -13.93 13.57
CA SER A 113 2.86 -12.90 14.46
C SER A 113 2.55 -11.61 13.71
N ASP A 114 1.71 -10.76 14.29
CA ASP A 114 1.38 -9.44 13.74
C ASP A 114 2.62 -8.59 13.44
N CYS A 115 3.65 -8.66 14.28
CA CYS A 115 4.90 -7.93 14.05
C CYS A 115 5.72 -8.51 12.90
N GLU A 116 5.77 -9.82 12.74
CA GLU A 116 6.45 -10.46 11.61
C GLU A 116 5.75 -10.13 10.29
N ILE A 117 4.42 -10.12 10.27
CA ILE A 117 3.63 -9.68 9.11
C ILE A 117 3.98 -8.23 8.77
N LYS A 118 3.94 -7.32 9.75
CA LYS A 118 4.28 -5.91 9.50
C LYS A 118 5.71 -5.74 9.01
N ASN A 119 6.67 -6.45 9.58
CA ASN A 119 8.08 -6.37 9.18
C ASN A 119 8.27 -6.90 7.75
N ALA A 120 7.64 -8.03 7.39
CA ALA A 120 7.66 -8.57 6.03
C ALA A 120 7.05 -7.57 5.02
N ILE A 121 5.93 -6.95 5.37
CA ILE A 121 5.30 -5.90 4.54
C ILE A 121 6.21 -4.69 4.40
N HIS A 122 6.81 -4.21 5.49
CA HIS A 122 7.75 -3.09 5.46
C HIS A 122 8.94 -3.39 4.52
N TYR A 123 9.49 -4.59 4.61
CA TYR A 123 10.58 -5.04 3.74
C TYR A 123 10.17 -5.12 2.26
N ILE A 124 8.95 -5.54 1.96
CA ILE A 124 8.43 -5.47 0.58
C ILE A 124 8.33 -4.01 0.11
N LYS A 125 7.85 -3.11 0.98
CA LYS A 125 7.74 -1.67 0.68
C LYS A 125 9.10 -1.00 0.45
N ASP A 126 10.17 -1.53 1.04
CA ASP A 126 11.54 -1.05 0.82
C ASP A 126 12.00 -1.18 -0.63
N TYR A 127 11.49 -2.14 -1.41
CA TYR A 127 11.81 -2.26 -2.83
C TYR A 127 11.32 -1.10 -3.69
N GLY A 128 10.32 -0.35 -3.21
CA GLY A 128 9.85 0.87 -3.86
C GLY A 128 10.63 2.13 -3.46
N ARG A 129 11.62 1.99 -2.55
CA ARG A 129 12.44 3.09 -2.06
C ARG A 129 13.85 3.00 -2.64
N ASP A 130 14.47 4.15 -2.83
CA ASP A 130 15.89 4.24 -3.20
C ASP A 130 16.75 4.10 -1.94
N ILE A 131 16.80 2.89 -1.37
CA ILE A 131 17.60 2.57 -0.20
C ILE A 131 18.46 1.33 -0.44
N PRO A 132 19.67 1.27 0.15
CA PRO A 132 20.48 0.06 0.13
C PRO A 132 19.73 -1.08 0.84
N MET A 133 19.46 -2.14 0.10
CA MET A 133 18.83 -3.35 0.60
C MET A 133 19.90 -4.38 0.98
N PRO A 134 19.81 -5.03 2.15
CA PRO A 134 20.76 -6.06 2.58
C PRO A 134 20.67 -7.38 1.79
#